data_AF-A0A2K4ZKJ4-F1
#
_entry.id   AF-A0A2K4ZKJ4-F1
#
_cell.length_a   1.000
_cell.length_b   1.000
_cell.length_c   1.000
_cell.angle_alpha   90.00
_cell.angle_beta   90.00
_cell.angle_gamma   90.00
#
_symmetry.space_group_name_H-M   'P 1'
#
loop_
_entity.id
_entity.type
_entity.pdbx_description
1 polymer ?
#
loop_
_entity_poly.entity_id
_entity_poly.type
_entity_poly.pdbx_seq_one_letter_code
_entity_poly.pdbx_strand_id
1 'polypeptide(L)' 'MARKYKRLSYEDRKRIEAMCKAGSNAETIADAVGVHRGTLYRELQRGGAENGKRQQYSAELAQRAI' A
#
# COMPACT_ATOMS: atom_id res chain seq x y z
N MET A 1 1.09 25.60 -5.68
CA MET A 1 0.90 24.90 -4.38
C MET A 1 1.73 23.62 -4.40
N ALA A 2 2.79 23.51 -3.58
CA ALA A 2 3.56 22.28 -3.48
C ALA A 2 2.65 21.17 -2.92
N ARG A 3 2.48 20.07 -3.65
CA ARG A 3 1.65 18.93 -3.23
C ARG A 3 2.34 18.28 -2.02
N LYS A 4 1.79 18.43 -0.81
CA LYS A 4 2.36 17.82 0.40
C LYS A 4 2.21 16.31 0.29
N TYR A 5 3.29 15.60 0.02
CA TYR A 5 3.28 14.14 -0.10
C TYR A 5 3.01 13.51 1.29
N LYS A 6 1.87 12.83 1.45
CA LYS A 6 1.58 12.02 2.64
C LYS A 6 2.55 10.84 2.68
N ARG A 7 3.30 10.68 3.77
CA ARG A 7 4.03 9.45 4.06
C ARG A 7 3.06 8.42 4.62
N LEU A 8 3.13 7.18 4.12
CA LEU A 8 2.39 6.06 4.70
C LEU A 8 3.00 5.72 6.06
N SER A 9 2.16 5.66 7.08
CA SER A 9 2.51 5.16 8.41
C SER A 9 2.55 3.63 8.43
N TYR A 10 3.12 3.03 9.47
CA TYR A 10 3.10 1.58 9.62
C TYR A 10 1.66 1.04 9.78
N GLU A 11 0.78 1.80 10.43
CA GLU A 11 -0.65 1.45 10.51
C GLU A 11 -1.33 1.46 9.14
N ASP A 12 -1.03 2.45 8.30
CA ASP A 12 -1.52 2.48 6.91
C ASP A 12 -1.06 1.24 6.14
N ARG A 13 0.20 0.81 6.32
CA ARG A 13 0.74 -0.42 5.70
C ARG A 13 0.00 -1.67 6.16
N LYS A 14 -0.22 -1.84 7.47
CA LYS A 14 -1.00 -2.98 8.01
C LYS A 14 -2.43 -3.01 7.44
N ARG A 15 -3.03 -1.84 7.24
CA ARG A 15 -4.37 -1.73 6.63
C ARG A 15 -4.37 -2.15 5.17
N ILE A 16 -3.35 -1.74 4.39
CA ILE A 16 -3.14 -2.20 3.01
C ILE A 16 -3.02 -3.72 2.99
N GLU A 17 -2.21 -4.31 3.88
CA GLU A 17 -2.01 -5.76 3.96
C GLU A 17 -3.30 -6.53 4.25
N ALA A 18 -4.07 -6.11 5.25
CA ALA A 18 -5.34 -6.74 5.59
C ALA A 18 -6.32 -6.72 4.39
N MET A 19 -6.44 -5.56 3.74
CA MET A 19 -7.34 -5.43 2.59
C MET A 19 -6.84 -6.17 1.34
N CYS A 20 -5.53 -6.24 1.13
CA CYS A 20 -4.93 -7.03 0.06
C CYS A 20 -5.19 -8.53 0.25
N LYS A 21 -5.06 -9.03 1.48
CA LYS A 21 -5.40 -10.42 1.84
C LYS A 21 -6.89 -10.71 1.70
N ALA A 22 -7.73 -9.72 1.99
CA ALA A 22 -9.18 -9.80 1.77
C ALA A 22 -9.59 -9.73 0.29
N GLY A 23 -8.65 -9.54 -0.65
CA GLY A 23 -8.95 -9.47 -2.08
C GLY A 23 -9.61 -8.17 -2.52
N SER A 24 -9.52 -7.10 -1.72
CA SER A 24 -10.06 -5.79 -2.08
C SER A 24 -9.37 -5.24 -3.34
N ASN A 25 -10.12 -4.47 -4.13
CA ASN A 25 -9.56 -3.82 -5.31
C ASN A 25 -8.57 -2.69 -4.91
N ALA A 26 -7.67 -2.33 -5.82
CA ALA A 26 -6.64 -1.32 -5.52
C ALA A 26 -7.20 0.09 -5.28
N GLU A 27 -8.33 0.44 -5.90
CA GLU A 27 -8.95 1.76 -5.74
C GLU A 27 -9.53 1.92 -4.34
N THR A 28 -10.32 0.95 -3.87
CA THR A 28 -10.88 0.89 -2.52
C THR A 28 -9.79 0.87 -1.46
N ILE A 29 -8.67 0.17 -1.68
CA ILE A 29 -7.52 0.19 -0.76
C ILE A 29 -6.89 1.60 -0.72
N ALA A 30 -6.68 2.21 -1.89
CA ALA A 30 -6.07 3.52 -1.98
C ALA A 30 -6.96 4.59 -1.30
N ASP A 31 -8.27 4.53 -1.51
CA ASP A 31 -9.26 5.41 -0.90
C ASP A 31 -9.32 5.21 0.62
N ALA A 32 -9.33 3.96 1.11
CA ALA A 32 -9.37 3.64 2.54
C ALA A 32 -8.16 4.19 3.31
N VAL A 33 -7.01 4.31 2.64
CA VAL A 33 -5.75 4.81 3.22
C VAL A 33 -5.52 6.30 2.88
N GLY A 34 -6.35 6.87 2.00
CA GLY A 34 -6.28 8.26 1.55
C GLY A 34 -5.02 8.56 0.74
N VAL A 35 -4.64 7.65 -0.17
CA VAL A 35 -3.51 7.82 -1.09
C VAL A 35 -3.95 7.64 -2.53
N HIS A 36 -3.18 8.17 -3.47
CA HIS A 36 -3.43 7.92 -4.89
C HIS A 36 -3.05 6.48 -5.26
N ARG A 37 -3.79 5.86 -6.21
CA ARG A 37 -3.50 4.50 -6.72
C ARG A 37 -2.04 4.26 -7.12
N GLY A 38 -1.38 5.27 -7.68
CA GLY A 38 0.05 5.18 -8.04
C GLY A 38 0.98 5.08 -6.83
N THR A 39 0.63 5.74 -5.72
CA THR A 39 1.35 5.59 -4.45
C THR A 39 1.15 4.19 -3.88
N LEU A 40 -0.08 3.67 -3.95
CA LEU A 40 -0.36 2.30 -3.52
C LEU A 40 0.47 1.29 -4.33
N TYR A 41 0.55 1.40 -5.65
CA TYR A 41 1.35 0.46 -6.46
C TYR A 41 2.84 0.48 -6.11
N ARG A 42 3.43 1.66 -5.86
CA ARG A 42 4.82 1.77 -5.41
C ARG A 42 5.02 1.13 -4.03
N GLU A 43 4.04 1.31 -3.15
CA GLU A 43 4.08 0.66 -1.83
C GLU A 43 3.94 -0.86 -1.95
N LEU A 44 3.04 -1.36 -2.80
CA LEU A 44 2.87 -2.79 -3.05
C LEU A 44 4.16 -3.42 -3.57
N GLN A 45 4.85 -2.77 -4.52
CA GLN A 45 6.17 -3.18 -4.99
C GLN A 45 7.19 -3.24 -3.85
N ARG A 46 7.23 -2.20 -3.00
CA ARG A 46 8.12 -2.16 -1.82
C ARG A 46 7.85 -3.32 -0.84
N GLY A 47 6.59 -3.70 -0.67
CA GLY A 47 6.18 -4.81 0.20
C GLY A 47 6.21 -6.20 -0.45
N GLY A 48 6.85 -6.36 -1.62
CA GLY A 48 7.01 -7.64 -2.31
C GLY A 48 5.80 -8.12 -3.10
N ALA A 49 4.75 -7.29 -3.24
CA ALA A 49 3.58 -7.59 -4.06
C ALA A 49 3.75 -7.05 -5.50
N GLU A 50 4.59 -7.74 -6.26
CA GLU A 50 4.79 -7.47 -7.69
C GLU A 50 3.80 -8.24 -8.58
N ASN A 51 3.64 -7.80 -9.82
CA ASN A 51 2.90 -8.52 -10.88
C ASN A 51 1.45 -8.91 -10.52
N GLY A 52 0.75 -8.05 -9.78
CA GLY A 52 -0.66 -8.25 -9.45
C GLY A 52 -0.93 -9.22 -8.30
N LYS A 53 0.11 -9.81 -7.69
CA LYS A 53 -0.02 -10.69 -6.51
C LYS A 53 -0.15 -9.90 -5.21
N ARG A 54 -1.17 -9.04 -5.13
CA ARG A 54 -1.38 -8.13 -3.99
C ARG A 54 -1.51 -8.85 -2.65
N GLN A 55 -2.06 -10.07 -2.66
CA GLN A 55 -2.21 -10.92 -1.47
C GLN A 55 -0.87 -11.27 -0.80
N GLN A 56 0.24 -11.17 -1.53
CA GLN A 56 1.59 -11.42 -1.02
C GLN A 56 2.24 -10.19 -0.38
N TYR A 57 1.54 -9.05 -0.37
CA TYR A 57 2.06 -7.83 0.24
C TYR A 57 2.30 -8.04 1.74
N SER A 58 3.48 -7.62 2.21
CA SER A 58 3.84 -7.59 3.62
C SER A 58 4.12 -6.15 4.06
N ALA A 59 3.39 -5.69 5.08
CA ALA A 59 3.61 -4.37 5.69
C ALA A 59 5.01 -4.27 6.32
N GLU A 60 5.52 -5.37 6.85
CA GLU A 60 6.85 -5.44 7.47
C GLU A 60 7.96 -5.30 6.43
N LEU A 61 7.88 -6.01 5.30
CA LEU A 61 8.82 -5.85 4.20
C LEU A 61 8.82 -4.41 3.68
N ALA A 62 7.62 -3.83 3.52
CA ALA A 62 7.49 -2.47 3.06
C ALA A 62 8.07 -1.44 4.06
N GLN A 63 7.95 -1.69 5.36
CA GLN A 63 8.52 -0.84 6.41
C GLN A 63 10.05 -0.91 6.48
N ARG A 64 10.64 -2.09 6.26
CA ARG A 64 12.10 -2.29 6.29
C ARG A 64 12.82 -1.60 5.12
N ALA A 65 12.13 -1.36 4.02
CA ALA A 65 12.68 -0.75 2.80
C ALA A 65 12.55 0.78 2.74
N ILE A 66 12.42 1.46 3.90
CA ILE A 66 12.28 2.92 4.05
C ILE A 66 13.43 3.44 4.89
#